data_AF-A0A960ZZ12-F1
#
_entry.id   AF-A0A960ZZ12-F1
#
_cell.length_a   1.000
_cell.length_b   1.000
_cell.length_c   1.000
_cell.angle_alpha   90.00
_cell.angle_beta   90.00
_cell.angle_gamma   90.00
#
_symmetry.space_group_name_H-M   'P 1'
#
loop_
_entity.id
_entity.type
_entity.pdbx_description
1 polymer ?
#
loop_
_entity_poly.entity_id
_entity_poly.type
_entity_poly.pdbx_seq_one_letter_code
_entity_poly.pdbx_strand_id
1 'polypeptide(L)'
;MNYLPYKYLPVGGTIAIGFTSDAQYLLVVSHDGRGLFDVNSGERAARDSNDENRNEWYRESEADGIGSVQGIPISIFGIDFPTSDEVLNRIAPFNVDDQVTEFKGACISNNKQFLAIGYSDGVQLYKNTQ
;
A
#
# COMPACT_ATOMS: atom_id res chain seq x y z
N MET A 1 5.40 -6.52 18.52
CA MET A 1 4.23 -5.89 17.87
C MET A 1 3.43 -6.98 17.21
N ASN A 2 2.17 -7.15 17.63
CA ASN A 2 1.27 -8.14 17.06
C ASN A 2 0.33 -7.40 16.12
N TYR A 3 0.40 -7.71 14.83
CA TYR A 3 -0.53 -7.19 13.83
C TYR A 3 -1.59 -8.25 13.57
N LEU A 4 -2.85 -7.87 13.69
CA LEU A 4 -3.97 -8.74 13.33
C LEU A 4 -4.60 -8.26 12.03
N PRO A 5 -5.13 -9.17 11.17
CA PRO A 5 -5.88 -8.79 9.99
C PRO A 5 -6.98 -7.79 10.38
N TYR A 6 -7.04 -6.67 9.64
CA TYR A 6 -7.96 -5.59 9.93
C TYR A 6 -8.97 -5.39 8.81
N LYS A 7 -8.50 -5.14 7.58
CA LYS A 7 -9.35 -4.90 6.40
C LYS A 7 -8.69 -5.40 5.14
N TYR A 8 -9.50 -5.78 4.15
CA TYR A 8 -9.04 -6.10 2.81
C TYR A 8 -9.54 -5.06 1.81
N LEU A 9 -8.64 -4.52 1.01
CA LEU A 9 -8.93 -3.52 -0.01
C LEU A 9 -8.90 -4.21 -1.39
N PRO A 10 -10.04 -4.41 -2.06
CA PRO A 10 -10.06 -5.07 -3.37
C PRO A 10 -9.48 -4.14 -4.44
N VAL A 11 -8.31 -4.49 -4.96
CA VAL A 11 -7.57 -3.70 -5.97
C VAL A 11 -6.91 -4.65 -6.95
N GLY A 12 -7.43 -4.68 -8.19
CA GLY A 12 -6.81 -5.45 -9.26
C GLY A 12 -5.47 -4.85 -9.69
N GLY A 13 -4.47 -5.70 -9.84
CA GLY A 13 -3.18 -5.36 -10.42
C GLY A 13 -2.33 -4.44 -9.56
N THR A 14 -2.31 -4.62 -8.23
CA THR A 14 -1.45 -3.83 -7.33
C THR A 14 0.01 -3.91 -7.76
N ILE A 15 0.69 -2.76 -7.76
CA ILE A 15 2.11 -2.62 -8.11
C ILE A 15 2.90 -2.15 -6.90
N ALA A 16 2.40 -1.13 -6.21
CA ALA A 16 3.07 -0.54 -5.05
C ALA A 16 2.06 0.06 -4.06
N ILE A 17 2.46 0.20 -2.81
CA ILE A 17 1.64 0.73 -1.71
C ILE A 17 2.43 1.65 -0.80
N GLY A 18 1.78 2.67 -0.23
CA GLY A 18 2.42 3.63 0.67
C GLY A 18 1.43 4.32 1.60
N PHE A 19 1.82 4.52 2.86
CA PHE A 19 1.00 5.28 3.82
C PHE A 19 1.33 6.77 3.72
N THR A 20 0.33 7.63 3.90
CA THR A 20 0.57 9.04 4.21
C THR A 20 1.34 9.18 5.52
N SER A 21 2.02 10.30 5.72
CA SER A 21 2.88 10.52 6.89
C SER A 21 2.12 10.44 8.23
N ASP A 22 0.83 10.79 8.23
CA ASP A 22 -0.09 10.71 9.37
C ASP A 22 -0.79 9.34 9.50
N ALA A 23 -0.52 8.41 8.59
CA ALA A 23 -1.14 7.10 8.48
C ALA A 23 -2.68 7.12 8.31
N GLN A 24 -3.26 8.25 7.91
CA GLN A 24 -4.70 8.35 7.67
C GLN A 24 -5.11 7.63 6.38
N TYR A 25 -4.27 7.71 5.36
CA TYR A 25 -4.54 7.13 4.05
C TYR A 25 -3.46 6.14 3.61
N LEU A 26 -3.88 5.18 2.80
CA LEU A 26 -3.02 4.31 2.02
C LEU A 26 -3.19 4.67 0.54
N LEU A 27 -2.10 5.06 -0.11
CA LEU A 27 -2.02 5.12 -1.57
C LEU A 27 -1.71 3.72 -2.09
N VAL A 28 -2.48 3.28 -3.07
CA VAL A 28 -2.27 2.03 -3.81
C VAL A 28 -2.08 2.38 -5.28
N VAL A 29 -0.92 2.02 -5.83
CA VAL A 29 -0.63 2.10 -7.26
C VAL A 29 -0.95 0.75 -7.87
N SER A 30 -1.68 0.73 -8.98
CA SER A 30 -2.01 -0.47 -9.73
C SER A 30 -1.77 -0.28 -11.23
N HIS A 31 -1.96 -1.34 -12.01
CA HIS A 31 -1.91 -1.27 -13.47
C HIS A 31 -2.97 -0.32 -14.07
N ASP A 32 -4.05 -0.04 -13.33
CA ASP A 32 -5.15 0.84 -13.76
C ASP A 32 -5.04 2.25 -13.13
N GLY A 33 -3.83 2.69 -12.74
CA GLY A 33 -3.56 3.99 -12.15
C GLY A 33 -3.32 3.94 -10.64
N ARG A 34 -4.02 4.78 -9.86
CA ARG A 34 -3.83 4.87 -8.40
C ARG A 34 -5.13 5.14 -7.64
N GLY A 35 -5.19 4.63 -6.42
CA GLY A 35 -6.31 4.83 -5.49
C GLY A 35 -5.82 5.27 -4.11
N LEU A 36 -6.57 6.17 -3.48
CA LEU A 36 -6.36 6.56 -2.09
C LEU A 36 -7.45 5.93 -1.24
N PHE A 37 -7.06 5.23 -0.18
CA PHE A 37 -7.97 4.52 0.72
C PHE A 37 -7.83 5.08 2.12
N ASP A 38 -8.96 5.38 2.78
CA ASP A 38 -8.95 5.68 4.21
C ASP A 38 -8.65 4.40 4.99
N VAL A 39 -7.63 4.43 5.83
CA VAL A 39 -7.14 3.22 6.52
C VAL A 39 -8.12 2.72 7.57
N ASN A 40 -8.94 3.61 8.16
CA ASN A 40 -9.88 3.28 9.23
C ASN A 40 -11.23 2.80 8.69
N SER A 41 -11.74 3.38 7.59
CA SER A 41 -12.97 2.92 6.97
C SER A 41 -12.70 1.78 5.96
N GLY A 42 -11.54 1.77 5.32
CA GLY A 42 -11.23 0.90 4.17
C GLY A 42 -11.89 1.38 2.87
N GLU A 43 -12.56 2.52 2.89
CA GLU A 43 -13.23 3.08 1.72
C GLU A 43 -12.23 3.79 0.82
N ARG A 44 -12.51 3.75 -0.49
CA ARG A 44 -11.71 4.47 -1.49
C ARG A 44 -12.11 5.94 -1.48
N ALA A 45 -11.24 6.78 -0.95
CA ALA A 45 -11.42 8.23 -0.84
C ALA A 45 -11.20 8.95 -2.19
N ALA A 46 -10.31 8.42 -3.04
CA ALA A 46 -10.09 8.95 -4.39
C ALA A 46 -9.59 7.85 -5.35
N ARG A 47 -9.83 8.05 -6.64
CA ARG A 47 -9.32 7.20 -7.73
C ARG A 47 -8.89 8.08 -8.89
N ASP A 48 -7.72 7.78 -9.42
CA ASP A 48 -7.20 8.33 -10.66
C ASP A 48 -6.89 7.15 -11.59
N SER A 49 -7.72 6.96 -12.61
CA SER A 49 -7.58 5.85 -13.56
C SER A 49 -6.62 6.18 -14.71
N ASN A 50 -5.95 7.34 -14.68
CA ASN A 50 -5.11 7.80 -15.78
C ASN A 50 -3.68 7.24 -15.68
N ASP A 51 -3.36 6.28 -16.53
CA ASP A 51 -2.01 5.73 -16.67
C ASP A 51 -1.17 6.45 -17.75
N GLU A 52 -1.79 7.26 -18.62
CA GLU A 52 -1.13 7.88 -19.79
C GLU A 52 0.05 8.79 -19.38
N ASN A 53 -0.02 9.36 -18.17
CA ASN A 53 1.01 10.24 -17.61
C ASN A 53 1.67 9.65 -16.35
N ARG A 54 1.73 8.33 -16.21
CA ARG A 54 2.26 7.68 -15.00
C ARG A 54 3.64 8.16 -14.57
N ASN A 55 4.54 8.42 -15.52
CA ASN A 55 5.88 8.94 -15.23
C ASN A 55 5.90 10.34 -14.57
N GLU A 56 4.80 11.09 -14.65
CA GLU A 56 4.68 12.40 -14.01
C GLU A 56 4.47 12.28 -12.50
N TRP A 57 3.80 11.22 -12.04
CA TRP A 57 3.37 11.07 -10.66
C TRP A 57 3.84 9.78 -9.97
N TYR A 58 4.40 8.82 -10.69
CA TYR A 58 4.99 7.58 -10.17
C TYR A 58 6.49 7.61 -10.43
N ARG A 59 7.27 7.51 -9.35
CA ARG A 59 8.72 7.48 -9.34
C ARG A 59 9.17 6.23 -8.61
N GLU A 60 10.49 6.07 -8.51
CA GLU A 60 11.06 4.90 -7.89
C GLU A 60 10.58 4.70 -6.45
N SER A 61 10.98 5.55 -5.51
CA SER A 61 10.59 5.39 -4.12
C SER A 61 9.28 6.08 -3.73
N GLU A 62 8.62 6.78 -4.66
CA GLU A 62 7.54 7.72 -4.34
C GLU A 62 6.46 7.77 -5.41
N ALA A 63 5.22 8.03 -5.01
CA ALA A 63 4.17 8.47 -5.91
C ALA A 63 3.42 9.67 -5.32
N ASP A 64 2.97 10.57 -6.19
CA ASP A 64 2.17 11.71 -5.76
C ASP A 64 0.82 11.21 -5.22
N GLY A 65 0.36 11.83 -4.16
CA GLY A 65 -0.98 11.63 -3.64
C GLY A 65 -2.05 12.19 -4.58
N ILE A 66 -3.30 11.79 -4.31
CA ILE A 66 -4.51 12.25 -5.01
C ILE A 66 -5.56 12.65 -3.98
N GLY A 67 -6.66 13.29 -4.43
CA GLY A 67 -7.75 13.69 -3.54
C GLY A 67 -7.28 14.66 -2.45
N SER A 68 -7.55 14.34 -1.19
CA SER A 68 -7.18 15.19 -0.04
C SER A 68 -5.68 15.39 0.16
N VAL A 69 -4.84 14.54 -0.45
CA VAL A 69 -3.37 14.60 -0.37
C VAL A 69 -2.73 14.85 -1.74
N GLN A 70 -3.46 15.51 -2.65
CA GLN A 70 -3.00 15.76 -4.01
C GLN A 70 -1.64 16.46 -4.06
N GLY A 71 -0.72 15.90 -4.86
CA GLY A 71 0.62 16.46 -5.07
C GLY A 71 1.59 16.30 -3.90
N ILE A 72 1.16 15.68 -2.80
CA ILE A 72 2.06 15.31 -1.69
C ILE A 72 2.77 14.02 -2.09
N PRO A 73 4.12 13.98 -2.14
CA PRO A 73 4.84 12.74 -2.42
C PRO A 73 4.66 11.76 -1.26
N ILE A 74 4.30 10.52 -1.59
CA ILE A 74 4.09 9.42 -0.65
C ILE A 74 5.13 8.35 -0.96
N SER A 75 5.93 7.95 0.03
CA SER A 75 6.86 6.83 -0.12
C SER A 75 6.09 5.53 -0.35
N ILE A 76 6.48 4.80 -1.40
CA ILE A 76 5.83 3.56 -1.82
C ILE A 76 6.80 2.39 -1.83
N PHE A 77 6.27 1.18 -1.67
CA PHE A 77 7.00 -0.08 -1.71
C PHE A 77 6.23 -1.06 -2.59
N GLY A 78 6.92 -1.74 -3.51
CA GLY A 78 6.28 -2.45 -4.60
C GLY A 78 7.21 -3.34 -5.41
N ILE A 79 6.71 -3.89 -6.53
CA ILE A 79 7.42 -4.86 -7.37
C ILE A 79 8.79 -4.36 -7.88
N ASP A 80 8.92 -3.04 -8.06
CA ASP A 80 10.14 -2.41 -8.54
C ASP A 80 11.11 -2.02 -7.41
N PHE A 81 10.68 -2.09 -6.13
CA PHE A 81 11.44 -1.59 -4.98
C PHE A 81 11.53 -2.64 -3.87
N PRO A 82 12.76 -3.13 -3.57
CA PRO A 82 12.93 -4.22 -2.62
C PRO A 82 12.35 -3.84 -1.25
N THR A 83 11.54 -4.74 -0.71
CA THR A 83 11.03 -4.64 0.66
C THR A 83 12.19 -4.82 1.62
N SER A 84 12.39 -3.87 2.55
CA SER A 84 13.51 -3.94 3.52
C SER A 84 13.46 -5.21 4.38
N ASP A 85 14.63 -5.69 4.83
CA ASP A 85 14.72 -6.84 5.74
C ASP A 85 13.91 -6.65 7.02
N GLU A 86 13.77 -5.41 7.53
CA GLU A 86 12.91 -5.12 8.68
C GLU A 86 11.46 -5.50 8.37
N VAL A 87 10.94 -5.07 7.21
CA VAL A 87 9.57 -5.37 6.81
C VAL A 87 9.42 -6.87 6.52
N LEU A 88 10.37 -7.49 5.81
CA LEU A 88 10.35 -8.94 5.54
C LEU A 88 10.29 -9.77 6.83
N ASN A 89 11.14 -9.46 7.82
CA ASN A 89 11.14 -10.13 9.11
C ASN A 89 9.82 -9.92 9.88
N ARG A 90 9.19 -8.74 9.72
CA ARG A 90 7.91 -8.45 10.36
C ARG A 90 6.74 -9.16 9.68
N ILE A 91 6.82 -9.43 8.38
CA ILE A 91 5.75 -10.14 7.65
C ILE A 91 5.91 -11.65 7.62
N ALA A 92 7.10 -12.19 7.90
CA ALA A 92 7.37 -13.64 7.95
C ALA A 92 6.32 -14.45 8.76
N PRO A 93 5.77 -13.97 9.89
CA PRO A 93 4.74 -14.70 10.63
C PRO A 93 3.36 -14.76 9.97
N PHE A 94 3.07 -13.92 8.95
CA PHE A 94 1.72 -13.83 8.35
C PHE A 94 1.46 -14.88 7.25
N ASN A 95 2.40 -15.79 7.01
CA ASN A 95 2.25 -16.90 6.06
C ASN A 95 1.72 -16.42 4.70
N VAL A 96 2.41 -15.45 4.11
CA VAL A 96 2.09 -14.86 2.80
C VAL A 96 2.21 -15.98 1.76
N ASP A 97 1.07 -16.49 1.29
CA ASP A 97 1.01 -17.50 0.23
C ASP A 97 1.34 -16.84 -1.10
N ASP A 98 2.62 -16.93 -1.48
CA ASP A 98 3.20 -16.36 -2.69
C ASP A 98 2.81 -17.13 -3.96
N GLN A 99 2.22 -18.34 -3.84
CA GLN A 99 1.93 -19.21 -4.97
C GLN A 99 0.52 -19.02 -5.55
N VAL A 100 -0.43 -18.47 -4.78
CA VAL A 100 -1.82 -18.25 -5.23
C VAL A 100 -2.12 -16.76 -5.47
N THR A 101 -1.49 -15.87 -4.69
CA THR A 101 -1.68 -14.41 -4.79
C THR A 101 -0.31 -13.76 -4.79
N GLU A 102 0.21 -13.38 -5.96
CA GLU A 102 1.59 -12.88 -6.05
C GLU A 102 1.79 -11.67 -5.13
N PHE A 103 2.73 -11.79 -4.18
CA PHE A 103 3.15 -10.69 -3.32
C PHE A 103 3.69 -9.54 -4.18
N LYS A 104 3.22 -8.32 -3.90
CA LYS A 104 3.62 -7.11 -4.63
C LYS A 104 4.43 -6.14 -3.80
N GLY A 105 4.26 -6.15 -2.47
CA GLY A 105 5.03 -5.30 -1.58
C GLY A 105 4.42 -5.25 -0.19
N ALA A 106 5.16 -4.71 0.77
CA ALA A 106 4.66 -4.45 2.11
C ALA A 106 5.22 -3.14 2.66
N CYS A 107 4.43 -2.42 3.46
CA CYS A 107 4.87 -1.21 4.12
C CYS A 107 4.22 -1.04 5.49
N ILE A 108 4.87 -0.25 6.35
CA ILE A 108 4.44 -0.02 7.73
C ILE A 108 4.28 1.48 7.90
N SER A 109 3.12 1.88 8.42
CA SER A 109 2.84 3.27 8.75
C SER A 109 3.89 3.85 9.73
N ASN A 110 4.17 5.15 9.62
CA ASN A 110 5.17 5.83 10.47
C ASN A 110 4.87 5.71 11.97
N ASN A 111 3.59 5.74 12.35
CA ASN A 111 3.16 5.57 13.73
C ASN A 111 3.11 4.10 14.18
N LYS A 112 3.48 3.16 13.29
CA LYS A 112 3.49 1.71 13.51
C LYS A 112 2.12 1.12 13.90
N GLN A 113 1.02 1.84 13.66
CA GLN A 113 -0.33 1.33 13.95
C GLN A 113 -0.81 0.35 12.88
N PHE A 114 -0.33 0.52 11.64
CA PHE A 114 -0.77 -0.27 10.49
C PHE A 114 0.40 -0.86 9.71
N LEU A 115 0.16 -2.07 9.20
CA LEU A 115 0.95 -2.78 8.20
C LEU A 115 0.04 -3.04 7.00
N ALA A 116 0.53 -2.80 5.80
CA ALA A 116 -0.15 -3.14 4.56
C ALA A 116 0.69 -4.16 3.79
N ILE A 117 0.03 -5.19 3.25
CA ILE A 117 0.62 -6.19 2.35
C ILE A 117 -0.18 -6.17 1.06
N GLY A 118 0.49 -5.85 -0.05
CA GLY A 118 -0.09 -5.79 -1.38
C GLY A 118 0.06 -7.12 -2.11
N TYR A 119 -0.99 -7.49 -2.82
CA TYR A 119 -1.12 -8.68 -3.66
C TYR A 119 -1.68 -8.31 -5.04
N SER A 120 -1.60 -9.22 -6.01
CA SER A 120 -2.17 -9.00 -7.34
C SER A 120 -3.66 -8.62 -7.37
N ASP A 121 -4.46 -9.04 -6.38
CA ASP A 121 -5.91 -8.82 -6.35
C ASP A 121 -6.40 -7.83 -5.27
N GLY A 122 -5.49 -7.36 -4.42
CA GLY A 122 -5.83 -6.37 -3.40
C GLY A 122 -4.73 -6.12 -2.39
N VAL A 123 -5.11 -5.45 -1.30
CA VAL A 123 -4.20 -5.11 -0.21
C VAL A 123 -4.83 -5.54 1.11
N GLN A 124 -4.10 -6.36 1.88
CA GLN A 124 -4.47 -6.68 3.25
C GLN A 124 -3.87 -5.65 4.21
N LEU A 125 -4.73 -4.95 4.93
CA LEU A 125 -4.37 -4.11 6.06
C LEU A 125 -4.40 -4.92 7.35
N TYR A 126 -3.41 -4.69 8.19
CA TYR A 126 -3.32 -5.21 9.54
C TYR A 126 -3.17 -4.06 10.54
N LYS A 127 -3.70 -4.25 11.74
CA LYS A 127 -3.62 -3.26 12.82
C LYS A 127 -2.83 -3.82 13.99
N ASN A 128 -1.92 -3.00 14.52
CA ASN A 128 -1.16 -3.31 15.72
C ASN A 128 -2.10 -3.29 16.94
N THR A 129 -2.01 -4.31 17.78
CA THR A 129 -2.84 -4.46 18.98
C THR A 129 -2.08 -4.17 20.28
N GLN A 130 -0.92 -3.53 20.18
CA GLN A 130 -0.09 -3.09 21.31
C GLN A 130 -0.25 -1.59 21.56
#